data_AF-A0A416VQL9-F1
#
_entry.id   AF-A0A416VQL9-F1
#
_cell.length_a   1.000
_cell.length_b   1.000
_cell.length_c   1.000
_cell.angle_alpha   90.00
_cell.angle_beta   90.00
_cell.angle_gamma   90.00
#
_symmetry.space_group_name_H-M   'P 1'
#
loop_
_entity.id
_entity.type
_entity.pdbx_description
1 polymer ?
#
loop_
_entity_poly.entity_id
_entity_poly.type
_entity_poly.pdbx_seq_one_letter_code
_entity_poly.pdbx_strand_id
1 'polypeptide(L)'
;MEKLIEVFNLGGLPTAPLDSFLELQEDFKKSDPDKLSKLQMLIITRGFKYAFKAWKDPEGKLWIIDAHQRRKALLALRKSGFVIPEIPYEPIFASDKKEAVEEIAAYNSEFATKNPDTLLFKKYNIDADTLERFNLGFEVKAIDFTPKPLFAQEYDSSDIEEDSVDFTIPSEDENDKLFTIPGDIWLLGNNRLMCGDCRSKSDVTALMNGQYADLIVTDPPYNVAYQGATEDELTIQNDSMENDLFATFLRQVFAVMFSILKPGGSYYIFHADSEGENFRASLRKAGFKLAQCCVWVKNSMVMGRQDYQWKHEPCLYGWKPGASHYWNSDRKQTTVWNFDKPQRNAIHPTMKPIALMAYPICNSSVSGQIVADFFSGSGSTLMACQQTDRICYAMEIDPRYVTASILRYCAMFPAQPIRLIRNGNLLTVEETASIMKRNNLKK
;
A
#
# COMPACT_ATOMS: atom_id res chain seq x y z
N MET A 1 -42.80 -12.75 10.20
CA MET A 1 -41.39 -12.35 10.03
C MET A 1 -41.32 -10.86 10.21
N GLU A 2 -40.50 -10.37 11.14
CA GLU A 2 -40.26 -8.93 11.25
C GLU A 2 -39.69 -8.43 9.93
N LYS A 3 -40.22 -7.30 9.43
CA LYS A 3 -39.72 -6.63 8.23
C LYS A 3 -38.40 -5.91 8.57
N LEU A 4 -37.42 -6.63 9.08
CA LEU A 4 -36.12 -6.09 9.46
C LEU A 4 -35.21 -6.06 8.24
N ILE A 5 -34.63 -4.89 7.93
CA ILE A 5 -33.56 -4.80 6.95
C ILE A 5 -32.25 -5.25 7.61
N GLU A 6 -31.61 -6.24 7.02
CA GLU A 6 -30.26 -6.65 7.41
C GLU A 6 -29.26 -5.57 7.01
N VAL A 7 -28.45 -5.10 7.96
CA VAL A 7 -27.41 -4.08 7.74
C VAL A 7 -26.06 -4.70 8.06
N PHE A 8 -25.16 -4.73 7.08
CA PHE A 8 -23.82 -5.28 7.25
C PHE A 8 -22.82 -4.17 7.58
N ASN A 9 -22.18 -4.26 8.74
CA ASN A 9 -21.07 -3.39 9.12
C ASN A 9 -19.73 -4.12 8.87
N LEU A 10 -19.37 -4.23 7.59
CA LEU A 10 -18.24 -5.06 7.14
C LEU A 10 -16.86 -4.52 7.56
N GLY A 11 -16.78 -3.33 8.16
CA GLY A 11 -15.51 -2.67 8.52
C GLY A 11 -15.42 -2.19 9.97
N GLY A 12 -16.33 -2.61 10.86
CA GLY A 12 -16.36 -2.09 12.24
C GLY A 12 -16.55 -0.58 12.31
N LEU A 13 -17.23 0.00 11.31
CA LEU A 13 -17.42 1.44 11.16
C LEU A 13 -18.36 1.99 12.24
N PRO A 14 -18.25 3.28 12.60
CA PRO A 14 -19.25 3.90 13.44
C PRO A 14 -20.63 3.82 12.78
N THR A 15 -21.66 3.58 13.60
CA THR A 15 -23.06 3.52 13.17
C THR A 15 -23.81 4.72 13.72
N ALA A 16 -24.86 5.13 13.02
CA ALA A 16 -25.80 6.14 13.51
C ALA A 16 -27.22 5.85 13.03
N PRO A 17 -28.27 6.28 13.77
CA PRO A 17 -29.64 6.21 13.29
C PRO A 17 -29.80 6.95 11.96
N LEU A 18 -30.60 6.40 11.03
CA LEU A 18 -30.83 6.97 9.70
C LEU A 18 -31.20 8.47 9.71
N ASP A 19 -31.92 8.92 10.74
CA ASP A 19 -32.39 10.30 10.88
C ASP A 19 -31.29 11.28 11.33
N SER A 20 -30.17 10.77 11.83
CA SER A 20 -28.99 11.57 12.23
C SER A 20 -28.21 12.09 11.02
N PHE A 21 -28.47 11.53 9.84
CA PHE A 21 -27.81 11.89 8.58
C PHE A 21 -28.57 13.01 7.87
N LEU A 22 -27.95 14.19 7.83
CA LEU A 22 -28.41 15.39 7.13
C LEU A 22 -27.88 15.42 5.70
N GLU A 23 -28.68 15.91 4.75
CA GLU A 23 -28.22 16.01 3.37
C GLU A 23 -27.42 17.29 3.17
N LEU A 24 -26.18 17.17 2.70
CA LEU A 24 -25.35 18.33 2.36
C LEU A 24 -25.71 18.92 0.98
N GLN A 25 -26.39 18.14 0.14
CA GLN A 25 -26.82 18.46 -1.22
C GLN A 25 -28.35 18.31 -1.35
N GLU A 26 -29.13 19.33 -1.00
CA GLU A 26 -30.55 19.33 -1.36
C GLU A 26 -30.70 19.53 -2.89
N ASP A 27 -31.54 18.69 -3.53
CA ASP A 27 -32.01 18.80 -4.93
C ASP A 27 -31.01 18.69 -6.10
N PHE A 28 -29.88 18.02 -5.93
CA PHE A 28 -28.84 17.91 -6.98
C PHE A 28 -29.18 16.96 -8.16
N LYS A 29 -30.00 15.92 -7.92
CA LYS A 29 -30.39 14.91 -8.93
C LYS A 29 -31.87 14.60 -8.82
N LYS A 30 -32.61 14.67 -9.95
CA LYS A 30 -33.99 14.18 -10.02
C LYS A 30 -34.01 12.68 -9.76
N SER A 31 -34.84 12.26 -8.82
CA SER A 31 -35.05 10.84 -8.49
C SER A 31 -35.69 10.12 -9.68
N ASP A 32 -35.08 9.02 -10.12
CA ASP A 32 -35.66 8.08 -11.07
C ASP A 32 -36.42 6.99 -10.27
N PRO A 33 -37.77 6.94 -10.35
CA PRO A 33 -38.58 6.02 -9.55
C PRO A 33 -38.23 4.54 -9.77
N ASP A 34 -37.92 4.14 -11.01
CA ASP A 34 -37.62 2.75 -11.34
C ASP A 34 -36.28 2.31 -10.74
N LYS A 35 -35.27 3.20 -10.79
CA LYS A 35 -33.97 2.95 -10.14
C LYS A 35 -34.10 2.89 -8.63
N LEU A 36 -34.95 3.74 -8.04
CA LEU A 36 -35.21 3.71 -6.60
C LEU A 36 -35.87 2.39 -6.18
N SER A 37 -36.88 1.92 -6.91
CA SER A 37 -37.53 0.63 -6.65
C SER A 37 -36.58 -0.56 -6.81
N LYS A 38 -35.70 -0.56 -7.82
CA LYS A 38 -34.65 -1.58 -7.97
C LYS A 38 -33.70 -1.59 -6.77
N LEU A 39 -33.28 -0.41 -6.30
CA LEU A 39 -32.41 -0.29 -5.13
C LEU A 39 -33.10 -0.79 -3.85
N GLN A 40 -34.39 -0.47 -3.66
CA GLN A 40 -35.18 -1.01 -2.55
C GLN A 40 -35.25 -2.54 -2.58
N MET A 41 -35.49 -3.13 -3.75
CA MET A 41 -35.53 -4.60 -3.90
C MET A 41 -34.17 -5.23 -3.60
N LEU A 42 -33.07 -4.61 -4.03
CA LEU A 42 -31.72 -5.06 -3.67
C LEU A 42 -31.48 -5.03 -2.16
N ILE A 43 -31.87 -3.97 -1.48
CA ILE A 43 -31.74 -3.85 -0.03
C ILE A 43 -32.59 -4.88 0.71
N ILE A 44 -33.82 -5.16 0.24
CA ILE A 44 -34.68 -6.19 0.83
C ILE A 44 -34.08 -7.59 0.64
N THR A 45 -33.59 -7.90 -0.57
CA THR A 45 -33.16 -9.26 -0.94
C THR A 45 -31.74 -9.60 -0.51
N ARG A 46 -30.87 -8.60 -0.36
CA ARG A 46 -29.44 -8.80 -0.08
C ARG A 46 -28.94 -8.05 1.15
N GLY A 47 -29.82 -7.33 1.84
CA GLY A 47 -29.45 -6.43 2.92
C GLY A 47 -28.72 -5.17 2.44
N PHE A 48 -28.55 -4.24 3.37
CA PHE A 48 -27.80 -3.01 3.16
C PHE A 48 -26.32 -3.25 3.47
N LYS A 49 -25.47 -3.20 2.44
CA LYS A 49 -24.04 -3.55 2.55
C LYS A 49 -23.07 -2.36 2.51
N TYR A 50 -23.51 -1.23 1.97
CA TYR A 50 -22.61 -0.11 1.66
C TYR A 50 -22.78 1.03 2.64
N ALA A 51 -21.77 1.30 3.46
CA ALA A 51 -21.77 2.41 4.41
C ALA A 51 -22.03 3.76 3.72
N PHE A 52 -22.62 4.70 4.46
CA PHE A 52 -22.69 6.09 4.04
C PHE A 52 -21.29 6.71 4.10
N LYS A 53 -21.05 7.78 3.34
CA LYS A 53 -19.90 8.66 3.61
C LYS A 53 -20.43 9.92 4.24
N ALA A 54 -19.99 10.24 5.45
CA ALA A 54 -20.52 11.37 6.18
C ALA A 54 -19.41 12.18 6.85
N TRP A 55 -19.49 13.50 6.71
CA TRP A 55 -18.67 14.43 7.48
C TRP A 55 -19.39 14.78 8.78
N LYS A 56 -18.64 14.79 9.88
CA LYS A 56 -19.14 15.23 11.19
C LYS A 56 -18.73 16.69 11.40
N ASP A 57 -19.69 17.59 11.48
CA ASP A 57 -19.40 19.01 11.73
C ASP A 57 -18.90 19.22 13.18
N PRO A 58 -18.29 20.38 13.50
CA PRO A 58 -17.81 20.69 14.85
C PRO A 58 -18.90 20.59 15.93
N GLU A 59 -20.16 20.79 15.57
CA GLU A 59 -21.34 20.65 16.45
C GLU A 59 -21.82 19.19 16.58
N GLY A 60 -21.18 18.25 15.87
CA GLY A 60 -21.40 16.82 15.97
C GLY A 60 -22.49 16.24 15.05
N LYS A 61 -23.05 17.04 14.13
CA LYS A 61 -24.05 16.59 13.15
C LYS A 61 -23.38 15.86 11.98
N LEU A 62 -24.05 14.83 11.48
CA LEU A 62 -23.55 14.01 10.37
C LEU A 62 -24.17 14.47 9.05
N TRP A 63 -23.32 14.96 8.14
CA TRP A 63 -23.70 15.40 6.81
C TRP A 63 -23.29 14.36 5.78
N ILE A 64 -24.27 13.76 5.08
CA ILE A 64 -23.97 12.79 4.02
C ILE A 64 -23.38 13.49 2.80
N ILE A 65 -22.27 12.94 2.34
CA ILE A 65 -21.47 13.36 1.18
C ILE A 65 -21.78 12.45 -0.01
N ASP A 66 -21.92 11.15 0.25
CA ASP A 66 -22.36 10.13 -0.69
C ASP A 66 -23.42 9.23 -0.01
N ALA A 67 -24.23 8.54 -0.82
CA ALA A 67 -25.38 7.70 -0.43
C ALA A 67 -26.77 8.36 -0.38
N HIS A 68 -26.99 9.54 -0.99
CA HIS A 68 -28.31 10.20 -1.02
C HIS A 68 -29.45 9.31 -1.53
N GLN A 69 -29.23 8.57 -2.62
CA GLN A 69 -30.26 7.67 -3.18
C GLN A 69 -30.51 6.45 -2.28
N ARG A 70 -29.46 5.94 -1.62
CA ARG A 70 -29.56 4.87 -0.63
C ARG A 70 -30.34 5.32 0.60
N ARG A 71 -30.10 6.53 1.11
CA ARG A 71 -30.89 7.17 2.18
C ARG A 71 -32.36 7.29 1.79
N LYS A 72 -32.66 7.79 0.59
CA LYS A 72 -34.04 7.87 0.07
C LYS A 72 -34.72 6.49 -0.02
N ALA A 73 -34.01 5.47 -0.49
CA ALA A 73 -34.52 4.11 -0.56
C ALA A 73 -34.84 3.55 0.83
N LEU A 74 -33.94 3.72 1.82
CA LEU A 74 -34.15 3.30 3.20
C LEU A 74 -35.32 4.03 3.87
N LEU A 75 -35.47 5.34 3.64
CA LEU A 75 -36.63 6.11 4.14
C LEU A 75 -37.94 5.60 3.55
N ALA A 76 -37.96 5.27 2.26
CA ALA A 76 -39.14 4.73 1.60
C ALA A 76 -39.47 3.29 2.07
N LEU A 77 -38.46 2.45 2.33
CA LEU A 77 -38.64 1.14 2.97
C LEU A 77 -39.20 1.29 4.38
N ARG A 78 -38.69 2.24 5.18
CA ARG A 78 -39.21 2.56 6.51
C ARG A 78 -40.68 2.96 6.46
N LYS A 79 -41.07 3.82 5.52
CA LYS A 79 -42.48 4.19 5.27
C LYS A 79 -43.34 2.98 4.87
N SER A 80 -42.75 1.97 4.24
CA SER A 80 -43.42 0.72 3.84
C SER A 80 -43.48 -0.32 4.98
N GLY A 81 -43.08 0.08 6.21
CA GLY A 81 -43.16 -0.72 7.42
C GLY A 81 -41.94 -1.58 7.71
N PHE A 82 -40.80 -1.33 7.07
CA PHE A 82 -39.54 -1.99 7.42
C PHE A 82 -38.84 -1.31 8.59
N VAL A 83 -38.28 -2.11 9.50
CA VAL A 83 -37.40 -1.64 10.56
C VAL A 83 -36.00 -1.50 9.96
N ILE A 84 -35.41 -0.30 10.09
CA ILE A 84 -34.08 0.03 9.58
C ILE A 84 -33.14 0.20 10.78
N PRO A 85 -32.16 -0.70 10.98
CA PRO A 85 -31.11 -0.55 11.99
C PRO A 85 -30.25 0.70 11.79
N GLU A 86 -29.33 0.95 12.73
CA GLU A 86 -28.33 1.99 12.55
C GLU A 86 -27.47 1.73 11.31
N ILE A 87 -27.14 2.80 10.60
CA ILE A 87 -26.42 2.74 9.33
C ILE A 87 -24.93 2.99 9.58
N PRO A 88 -24.04 2.10 9.12
CA PRO A 88 -22.61 2.34 9.18
C PRO A 88 -22.22 3.50 8.26
N TYR A 89 -21.25 4.30 8.68
CA TYR A 89 -20.71 5.37 7.86
C TYR A 89 -19.18 5.47 7.94
N GLU A 90 -18.57 5.82 6.82
CA GLU A 90 -17.17 6.20 6.71
C GLU A 90 -17.05 7.70 7.04
N PRO A 91 -16.32 8.06 8.10
CA PRO A 91 -16.09 9.46 8.46
C PRO A 91 -15.23 10.15 7.40
N ILE A 92 -15.70 11.27 6.89
CA ILE A 92 -14.89 12.18 6.09
C ILE A 92 -14.37 13.28 7.02
N PHE A 93 -13.07 13.55 6.94
CA PHE A 93 -12.43 14.60 7.70
C PHE A 93 -12.36 15.86 6.84
N ALA A 94 -13.08 16.89 7.28
CA ALA A 94 -13.02 18.23 6.72
C ALA A 94 -13.07 19.22 7.89
N SER A 95 -12.30 20.30 7.80
CA SER A 95 -12.21 21.36 8.80
C SER A 95 -13.46 22.26 8.79
N ASP A 96 -14.07 22.44 7.63
CA ASP A 96 -15.29 23.22 7.47
C ASP A 96 -16.21 22.67 6.37
N LYS A 97 -17.39 23.31 6.25
CA LYS A 97 -18.42 22.92 5.29
C LYS A 97 -17.98 23.14 3.84
N LYS A 98 -17.04 24.06 3.59
CA LYS A 98 -16.52 24.35 2.24
C LYS A 98 -15.59 23.22 1.80
N GLU A 99 -14.65 22.80 2.65
CA GLU A 99 -13.77 21.65 2.40
C GLU A 99 -14.58 20.36 2.20
N ALA A 100 -15.64 20.15 3.01
CA ALA A 100 -16.55 19.02 2.82
C ALA A 100 -17.26 19.03 1.44
N VAL A 101 -17.51 20.23 0.87
CA VAL A 101 -18.10 20.39 -0.47
C VAL A 101 -17.04 20.27 -1.58
N GLU A 102 -15.79 20.61 -1.31
CA GLU A 102 -14.67 20.34 -2.22
C GLU A 102 -14.44 18.83 -2.36
N GLU A 103 -14.50 18.08 -1.25
CA GLU A 103 -14.48 16.60 -1.24
C GLU A 103 -15.64 15.99 -2.06
N ILE A 104 -16.83 16.58 -1.99
CA ILE A 104 -17.97 16.21 -2.84
C ILE A 104 -17.63 16.38 -4.33
N ALA A 105 -16.95 17.48 -4.68
CA ALA A 105 -16.63 17.82 -6.06
C ALA A 105 -15.55 16.90 -6.64
N ALA A 106 -14.51 16.61 -5.85
CA ALA A 106 -13.51 15.62 -6.19
C ALA A 106 -14.17 14.26 -6.46
N TYR A 107 -15.05 13.80 -5.57
CA TYR A 107 -15.74 12.51 -5.69
C TYR A 107 -16.69 12.42 -6.90
N ASN A 108 -17.42 13.48 -7.23
CA ASN A 108 -18.35 13.49 -8.38
C ASN A 108 -17.67 13.69 -9.74
N SER A 109 -16.51 14.34 -9.77
CA SER A 109 -15.73 14.55 -11.00
C SER A 109 -15.24 13.24 -11.62
N GLU A 110 -15.17 12.16 -10.83
CA GLU A 110 -14.82 10.82 -11.28
C GLU A 110 -15.96 10.07 -12.02
N PHE A 111 -17.24 10.51 -11.92
CA PHE A 111 -18.38 9.69 -12.37
C PHE A 111 -19.48 10.38 -13.20
N ALA A 112 -19.43 11.69 -13.51
CA ALA A 112 -20.38 12.31 -14.45
C ALA A 112 -19.91 13.66 -15.02
N THR A 113 -20.37 13.99 -16.24
CA THR A 113 -20.17 15.30 -16.87
C THR A 113 -20.86 16.45 -16.11
N LYS A 114 -20.17 17.60 -16.09
CA LYS A 114 -20.50 18.88 -15.45
C LYS A 114 -21.97 19.28 -15.64
N ASN A 115 -22.68 19.57 -14.54
CA ASN A 115 -23.91 20.35 -14.60
C ASN A 115 -23.55 21.84 -14.35
N PRO A 116 -23.63 22.72 -15.36
CA PRO A 116 -23.14 24.10 -15.27
C PRO A 116 -23.92 25.01 -14.29
N ASP A 117 -25.06 24.57 -13.76
CA ASP A 117 -25.90 25.36 -12.84
C ASP A 117 -25.96 24.81 -11.41
N THR A 118 -24.79 24.59 -10.81
CA THR A 118 -24.70 24.12 -9.42
C THR A 118 -24.70 25.29 -8.43
N LEU A 119 -25.88 25.56 -7.86
CA LEU A 119 -26.14 26.54 -6.80
C LEU A 119 -25.19 26.41 -5.58
N LEU A 120 -24.60 25.23 -5.37
CA LEU A 120 -23.71 24.91 -4.25
C LEU A 120 -22.34 25.61 -4.38
N PHE A 121 -21.71 25.55 -5.55
CA PHE A 121 -20.41 26.20 -5.79
C PHE A 121 -20.53 27.73 -5.75
N LYS A 122 -21.66 28.27 -6.22
CA LYS A 122 -22.00 29.68 -6.04
C LYS A 122 -22.22 30.04 -4.55
N LYS A 123 -22.89 29.18 -3.78
CA LYS A 123 -23.17 29.41 -2.35
C LYS A 123 -21.93 29.38 -1.46
N TYR A 124 -20.93 28.55 -1.78
CA TYR A 124 -19.69 28.41 -1.00
C TYR A 124 -18.45 29.02 -1.69
N ASN A 125 -18.66 29.78 -2.78
CA ASN A 125 -17.60 30.49 -3.50
C ASN A 125 -16.45 29.57 -3.96
N ILE A 126 -16.79 28.40 -4.49
CA ILE A 126 -15.84 27.43 -5.06
C ILE A 126 -15.68 27.77 -6.54
N ASP A 127 -14.50 28.28 -6.91
CA ASP A 127 -14.21 28.73 -8.27
C ASP A 127 -13.76 27.59 -9.20
N ALA A 128 -13.67 27.90 -10.49
CA ALA A 128 -13.28 26.94 -11.52
C ALA A 128 -11.81 26.48 -11.36
N ASP A 129 -10.93 27.32 -10.83
CA ASP A 129 -9.51 27.01 -10.61
C ASP A 129 -9.32 25.97 -9.49
N THR A 130 -10.10 26.11 -8.40
CA THR A 130 -10.15 25.13 -7.31
C THR A 130 -10.63 23.77 -7.82
N LEU A 131 -11.63 23.74 -8.72
CA LEU A 131 -12.13 22.52 -9.34
C LEU A 131 -11.15 21.91 -10.37
N GLU A 132 -10.41 22.73 -11.12
CA GLU A 132 -9.39 22.28 -12.07
C GLU A 132 -8.18 21.64 -11.38
N ARG A 133 -7.85 22.05 -10.15
CA ARG A 133 -6.80 21.37 -9.35
C ARG A 133 -7.10 19.90 -9.06
N PHE A 134 -8.39 19.53 -8.99
CA PHE A 134 -8.82 18.14 -8.83
C PHE A 134 -8.93 17.39 -10.15
N ASN A 135 -8.98 18.10 -11.28
CA ASN A 135 -9.08 17.53 -12.62
C ASN A 135 -7.70 17.61 -13.28
N LEU A 136 -6.80 16.66 -12.95
CA LEU A 136 -5.43 16.61 -13.46
C LEU A 136 -5.37 16.34 -14.98
N GLY A 137 -5.70 17.33 -15.79
CA GLY A 137 -5.38 17.42 -17.20
C GLY A 137 -4.36 18.51 -17.42
N PHE A 138 -3.06 18.20 -17.27
CA PHE A 138 -2.00 19.16 -17.58
C PHE A 138 -1.17 18.71 -18.78
N GLU A 139 -1.08 19.61 -19.77
CA GLU A 139 -0.17 19.52 -20.90
C GLU A 139 1.29 19.64 -20.46
N VAL A 140 2.13 18.78 -21.01
CA VAL A 140 3.58 18.75 -20.80
C VAL A 140 4.23 19.88 -21.61
N LYS A 141 4.82 20.87 -20.95
CA LYS A 141 5.82 21.75 -21.60
C LYS A 141 7.20 21.11 -21.50
N ALA A 142 7.83 20.92 -22.66
CA ALA A 142 9.22 20.49 -22.75
C ALA A 142 10.14 21.58 -22.19
N ILE A 143 11.04 21.21 -21.27
CA ILE A 143 12.13 22.05 -20.79
C ILE A 143 13.44 21.35 -21.16
N ASP A 144 14.32 22.09 -21.85
CA ASP A 144 15.67 21.66 -22.21
C ASP A 144 16.57 21.62 -20.97
N PHE A 145 17.23 20.48 -20.74
CA PHE A 145 18.28 20.33 -19.74
C PHE A 145 19.60 19.96 -20.43
N THR A 146 20.54 20.90 -20.43
CA THR A 146 21.96 20.61 -20.67
C THR A 146 22.60 20.07 -19.38
N PRO A 147 23.18 18.85 -19.37
CA PRO A 147 23.79 18.30 -18.17
C PRO A 147 25.23 18.82 -17.99
N LYS A 148 25.59 19.17 -16.76
CA LYS A 148 26.99 19.21 -16.30
C LYS A 148 27.16 18.18 -15.19
N PRO A 149 28.08 17.21 -15.30
CA PRO A 149 28.40 16.30 -14.21
C PRO A 149 29.52 16.92 -13.35
N LEU A 150 29.31 16.97 -12.04
CA LEU A 150 30.37 17.28 -11.06
C LEU A 150 30.27 16.23 -9.95
N PHE A 151 31.15 15.21 -10.02
CA PHE A 151 31.33 14.07 -9.10
C PHE A 151 30.21 13.01 -9.15
N ALA A 152 30.42 11.69 -9.02
CA ALA A 152 31.56 10.78 -9.05
C ALA A 152 31.07 9.48 -9.76
N GLN A 153 31.93 8.49 -10.07
CA GLN A 153 31.45 7.20 -10.61
C GLN A 153 30.50 6.54 -9.60
N GLU A 154 29.21 6.63 -9.86
CA GLU A 154 28.16 6.07 -9.02
C GLU A 154 28.01 4.58 -9.32
N TYR A 155 28.03 3.79 -8.24
CA TYR A 155 27.97 2.34 -8.22
C TYR A 155 26.92 1.77 -9.17
N ASP A 156 27.40 1.00 -10.15
CA ASP A 156 26.59 0.18 -11.03
C ASP A 156 25.98 -0.98 -10.23
N SER A 157 24.74 -1.35 -10.56
CA SER A 157 24.11 -2.58 -10.06
C SER A 157 24.79 -3.88 -10.56
N SER A 158 25.84 -3.75 -11.37
CA SER A 158 26.61 -4.87 -11.94
C SER A 158 27.31 -5.75 -10.89
N ASP A 159 27.70 -5.17 -9.76
CA ASP A 159 28.55 -5.83 -8.76
C ASP A 159 27.73 -6.37 -7.57
N ILE A 160 26.43 -6.60 -7.78
CA ILE A 160 25.53 -7.14 -6.76
C ILE A 160 25.72 -8.64 -6.63
N GLU A 161 26.10 -9.07 -5.43
CA GLU A 161 26.21 -10.46 -5.06
C GLU A 161 24.83 -10.99 -4.63
N GLU A 162 24.37 -12.07 -5.28
CA GLU A 162 23.23 -12.85 -4.82
C GLU A 162 23.63 -13.75 -3.62
N ASP A 163 22.66 -14.45 -3.04
CA ASP A 163 22.91 -15.33 -1.90
C ASP A 163 23.93 -16.43 -2.24
N SER A 164 24.95 -16.60 -1.39
CA SER A 164 25.97 -17.66 -1.50
C SER A 164 25.67 -18.89 -0.64
N VAL A 165 24.64 -18.84 0.20
CA VAL A 165 24.29 -19.89 1.18
C VAL A 165 22.80 -20.22 1.09
N ASP A 166 22.46 -21.51 1.18
CA ASP A 166 21.07 -21.95 1.28
C ASP A 166 20.53 -21.68 2.69
N PHE A 167 19.52 -20.83 2.80
CA PHE A 167 18.84 -20.52 4.06
C PHE A 167 17.50 -21.24 4.13
N THR A 168 17.22 -21.95 5.22
CA THR A 168 15.92 -22.57 5.48
C THR A 168 15.14 -21.75 6.49
N ILE A 169 13.85 -21.52 6.24
CA ILE A 169 12.93 -20.91 7.21
C ILE A 169 12.66 -21.93 8.32
N PRO A 170 12.61 -21.52 9.60
CA PRO A 170 12.04 -22.36 10.64
C PRO A 170 10.59 -22.75 10.30
N SER A 171 10.25 -24.04 10.36
CA SER A 171 8.88 -24.49 10.13
C SER A 171 7.94 -24.05 11.26
N GLU A 172 6.62 -24.19 11.07
CA GLU A 172 5.62 -23.82 12.11
C GLU A 172 5.81 -24.59 13.42
N ASP A 173 6.37 -25.79 13.35
CA ASP A 173 6.66 -26.63 14.51
C ASP A 173 7.98 -26.24 15.22
N GLU A 174 8.77 -25.34 14.62
CA GLU A 174 10.07 -24.88 15.13
C GLU A 174 10.00 -23.49 15.80
N ASN A 175 8.90 -23.21 16.50
CA ASN A 175 8.70 -21.94 17.23
C ASN A 175 9.82 -21.63 18.22
N ASP A 176 10.49 -22.64 18.77
CA ASP A 176 11.64 -22.44 19.65
C ASP A 176 12.82 -21.76 18.95
N LYS A 177 12.93 -21.83 17.61
CA LYS A 177 13.98 -21.17 16.81
C LYS A 177 13.67 -19.71 16.46
N LEU A 178 12.42 -19.27 16.64
CA LEU A 178 12.02 -17.89 16.38
C LEU A 178 12.46 -16.98 17.52
N PHE A 179 13.25 -15.95 17.20
CA PHE A 179 13.74 -14.98 18.19
C PHE A 179 13.20 -13.56 18.01
N THR A 180 12.39 -13.37 16.97
CA THR A 180 11.66 -12.13 16.67
C THR A 180 10.22 -12.23 17.13
N ILE A 181 9.69 -11.13 17.68
CA ILE A 181 8.27 -10.98 18.00
C ILE A 181 7.72 -9.68 17.38
N PRO A 182 6.38 -9.58 17.18
CA PRO A 182 5.76 -8.34 16.74
C PRO A 182 6.12 -7.14 17.63
N GLY A 183 6.42 -6.01 17.00
CA GLY A 183 6.90 -4.79 17.64
C GLY A 183 8.42 -4.66 17.75
N ASP A 184 9.19 -5.72 17.48
CA ASP A 184 10.65 -5.65 17.44
C ASP A 184 11.14 -4.82 16.25
N ILE A 185 12.19 -4.01 16.49
CA ILE A 185 12.95 -3.33 15.43
C ILE A 185 14.40 -3.76 15.51
N TRP A 186 14.85 -4.50 14.49
CA TRP A 186 16.21 -4.94 14.32
C TRP A 186 17.02 -3.88 13.58
N LEU A 187 18.11 -3.45 14.21
CA LEU A 187 19.11 -2.57 13.62
C LEU A 187 20.20 -3.44 13.00
N LEU A 188 20.29 -3.43 11.67
CA LEU A 188 21.17 -4.28 10.87
C LEU A 188 22.16 -3.36 10.15
N GLY A 189 23.31 -3.09 10.78
CA GLY A 189 24.16 -1.96 10.37
C GLY A 189 23.39 -0.63 10.51
N ASN A 190 23.23 0.10 9.41
CA ASN A 190 22.43 1.33 9.35
C ASN A 190 20.94 1.07 9.06
N ASN A 191 20.59 -0.15 8.64
CA ASN A 191 19.24 -0.51 8.24
C ASN A 191 18.34 -0.79 9.45
N ARG A 192 17.03 -0.68 9.25
CA ARG A 192 15.99 -1.00 10.23
C ARG A 192 15.04 -2.03 9.63
N LEU A 193 14.85 -3.15 10.29
CA LEU A 193 13.87 -4.18 9.94
C LEU A 193 12.88 -4.36 11.09
N MET A 194 11.62 -4.01 10.89
CA MET A 194 10.58 -4.14 11.90
C MET A 194 9.71 -5.38 11.64
N CYS A 195 9.43 -6.13 12.71
CA CYS A 195 8.31 -7.06 12.71
C CYS A 195 7.02 -6.30 13.07
N GLY A 196 6.16 -6.02 12.10
CA GLY A 196 5.02 -5.13 12.31
C GLY A 196 4.02 -5.07 11.15
N ASP A 197 2.94 -4.32 11.34
CA ASP A 197 1.91 -4.10 10.32
C ASP A 197 2.11 -2.73 9.66
N CYS A 198 2.34 -2.70 8.34
CA CYS A 198 2.58 -1.46 7.61
C CYS A 198 1.35 -0.54 7.51
N ARG A 199 0.18 -1.01 7.92
CA ARG A 199 -1.04 -0.19 8.09
C ARG A 199 -1.12 0.45 9.48
N SER A 200 -0.33 -0.04 10.44
CA SER A 200 -0.28 0.48 11.80
C SER A 200 0.52 1.78 11.84
N LYS A 201 -0.14 2.89 12.19
CA LYS A 201 0.52 4.19 12.33
C LYS A 201 1.61 4.18 13.40
N SER A 202 1.43 3.43 14.50
CA SER A 202 2.45 3.31 15.54
C SER A 202 3.70 2.63 15.02
N ASP A 203 3.52 1.55 14.26
CA ASP A 203 4.61 0.73 13.74
C ASP A 203 5.39 1.51 12.70
N VAL A 204 4.69 2.17 11.77
CA VAL A 204 5.30 3.04 10.77
C VAL A 204 6.07 4.18 11.43
N THR A 205 5.49 4.82 12.45
CA THR A 205 6.17 5.91 13.17
C THR A 205 7.44 5.42 13.87
N ALA A 206 7.37 4.24 14.51
CA ALA A 206 8.51 3.62 15.20
C ALA A 206 9.60 3.16 14.23
N LEU A 207 9.23 2.56 13.09
CA LEU A 207 10.15 2.20 12.03
C LEU A 207 10.84 3.44 11.46
N MET A 208 10.06 4.45 11.07
CA MET A 208 10.58 5.65 10.41
C MET A 208 11.37 6.56 11.35
N ASN A 209 11.16 6.50 12.67
CA ASN A 209 11.95 7.22 13.68
C ASN A 209 12.15 8.72 13.35
N GLY A 210 11.08 9.39 12.91
CA GLY A 210 11.07 10.80 12.51
C GLY A 210 11.74 11.10 11.15
N GLN A 211 12.20 10.09 10.42
CA GLN A 211 12.73 10.23 9.06
C GLN A 211 11.65 10.05 8.00
N TYR A 212 11.95 10.49 6.78
CA TYR A 212 11.14 10.28 5.58
C TYR A 212 11.94 9.49 4.56
N ALA A 213 11.26 8.63 3.80
CA ALA A 213 11.89 7.86 2.74
C ALA A 213 12.22 8.76 1.53
N ASP A 214 13.38 8.52 0.91
CA ASP A 214 13.76 9.11 -0.38
C ASP A 214 13.21 8.29 -1.55
N LEU A 215 13.11 6.97 -1.35
CA LEU A 215 12.65 6.00 -2.33
C LEU A 215 11.80 4.92 -1.65
N ILE A 216 10.78 4.42 -2.34
CA ILE A 216 10.10 3.17 -1.95
C ILE A 216 10.35 2.11 -3.02
N VAL A 217 10.77 0.92 -2.61
CA VAL A 217 10.84 -0.27 -3.47
C VAL A 217 10.21 -1.42 -2.67
N THR A 218 9.09 -1.95 -3.15
CA THR A 218 8.31 -2.91 -2.35
C THR A 218 7.52 -3.89 -3.23
N ASP A 219 7.19 -5.04 -2.64
CA ASP A 219 6.48 -6.15 -3.30
C ASP A 219 5.26 -6.61 -2.47
N PRO A 220 4.13 -5.88 -2.53
CA PRO A 220 2.93 -6.22 -1.78
C PRO A 220 2.35 -7.58 -2.19
N PRO A 221 1.50 -8.23 -1.36
CA PRO A 221 0.83 -9.47 -1.74
C PRO A 221 0.01 -9.30 -3.01
N TYR A 222 -0.08 -10.35 -3.82
CA TYR A 222 -0.63 -10.30 -5.18
C TYR A 222 -2.10 -10.73 -5.26
N ASN A 223 -2.66 -11.20 -4.15
CA ASN A 223 -4.04 -11.69 -4.08
C ASN A 223 -4.32 -12.90 -5.00
N VAL A 224 -3.30 -13.72 -5.27
CA VAL A 224 -3.38 -14.83 -6.25
C VAL A 224 -3.53 -16.21 -5.61
N ALA A 225 -3.73 -16.28 -4.29
CA ALA A 225 -3.79 -17.51 -3.49
C ALA A 225 -2.58 -18.43 -3.74
N TYR A 226 -1.37 -17.88 -3.68
CA TYR A 226 -0.15 -18.62 -3.95
C TYR A 226 0.06 -19.78 -2.96
N GLN A 227 0.17 -20.99 -3.49
CA GLN A 227 0.64 -22.18 -2.78
C GLN A 227 1.97 -22.63 -3.41
N GLY A 228 3.04 -22.68 -2.61
CA GLY A 228 4.33 -23.20 -3.05
C GLY A 228 4.24 -24.67 -3.50
N ALA A 229 5.07 -25.08 -4.47
CA ALA A 229 5.07 -26.43 -5.03
C ALA A 229 5.94 -27.45 -4.25
N THR A 230 6.35 -27.13 -3.02
CA THR A 230 7.23 -27.96 -2.17
C THR A 230 6.43 -28.65 -1.05
N GLU A 231 6.92 -29.77 -0.51
CA GLU A 231 6.25 -30.57 0.54
C GLU A 231 5.85 -29.75 1.80
N ASP A 232 6.53 -28.62 2.06
CA ASP A 232 6.28 -27.73 3.21
C ASP A 232 5.22 -26.62 2.98
N GLU A 233 4.40 -26.68 1.91
CA GLU A 233 3.27 -25.76 1.61
C GLU A 233 3.42 -24.31 2.14
N LEU A 234 4.49 -23.60 1.73
CA LEU A 234 4.68 -22.20 2.15
C LEU A 234 3.52 -21.34 1.62
N THR A 235 2.76 -20.74 2.55
CA THR A 235 1.64 -19.84 2.27
C THR A 235 2.02 -18.38 2.54
N ILE A 236 1.35 -17.46 1.83
CA ILE A 236 1.48 -16.01 2.06
C ILE A 236 0.25 -15.55 2.84
N GLN A 237 0.47 -14.90 3.99
CA GLN A 237 -0.64 -14.31 4.74
C GLN A 237 -1.31 -13.22 3.90
N ASN A 238 -2.66 -13.20 3.90
CA ASN A 238 -3.48 -12.21 3.20
C ASN A 238 -3.50 -12.27 1.65
N ASP A 239 -3.08 -13.38 1.03
CA ASP A 239 -3.02 -13.52 -0.43
C ASP A 239 -4.31 -14.02 -1.10
N SER A 240 -5.45 -14.02 -0.39
CA SER A 240 -6.78 -14.41 -0.90
C SER A 240 -7.90 -13.57 -0.26
N MET A 241 -7.95 -12.31 -0.65
CA MET A 241 -8.98 -11.33 -0.33
C MET A 241 -9.99 -11.18 -1.48
N GLU A 242 -11.25 -10.92 -1.13
CA GLU A 242 -12.24 -10.41 -2.09
C GLU A 242 -11.76 -9.08 -2.70
N ASN A 243 -12.09 -8.84 -3.96
CA ASN A 243 -11.57 -7.70 -4.76
C ASN A 243 -11.70 -6.34 -4.04
N ASP A 244 -12.87 -6.04 -3.45
CA ASP A 244 -13.10 -4.79 -2.72
C ASP A 244 -12.25 -4.66 -1.44
N LEU A 245 -11.99 -5.79 -0.77
CA LEU A 245 -11.17 -5.84 0.44
C LEU A 245 -9.70 -5.62 0.09
N PHE A 246 -9.23 -6.25 -0.99
CA PHE A 246 -7.87 -6.07 -1.49
C PHE A 246 -7.62 -4.63 -1.95
N ALA A 247 -8.55 -4.04 -2.70
CA ALA A 247 -8.47 -2.64 -3.07
C ALA A 247 -8.46 -1.70 -1.85
N THR A 248 -9.18 -2.04 -0.78
CA THR A 248 -9.16 -1.27 0.47
C THR A 248 -7.83 -1.39 1.20
N PHE A 249 -7.28 -2.60 1.27
CA PHE A 249 -5.96 -2.87 1.80
C PHE A 249 -4.88 -2.06 1.06
N LEU A 250 -4.84 -2.12 -0.28
CA LEU A 250 -3.89 -1.35 -1.09
C LEU A 250 -4.02 0.15 -0.88
N ARG A 251 -5.26 0.69 -0.78
CA ARG A 251 -5.46 2.11 -0.49
C ARG A 251 -4.86 2.53 0.86
N GLN A 252 -5.05 1.73 1.91
CA GLN A 252 -4.48 2.02 3.23
C GLN A 252 -2.94 2.04 3.18
N VAL A 253 -2.36 1.01 2.58
CA VAL A 253 -0.91 0.86 2.43
C VAL A 253 -0.33 2.03 1.62
N PHE A 254 -0.93 2.36 0.47
CA PHE A 254 -0.44 3.44 -0.38
C PHE A 254 -0.63 4.82 0.24
N ALA A 255 -1.67 5.04 1.05
CA ALA A 255 -1.81 6.28 1.82
C ALA A 255 -0.69 6.43 2.86
N VAL A 256 -0.31 5.35 3.55
CA VAL A 256 0.84 5.36 4.46
C VAL A 256 2.13 5.64 3.70
N MET A 257 2.38 4.93 2.60
CA MET A 257 3.54 5.15 1.73
C MET A 257 3.62 6.61 1.24
N PHE A 258 2.48 7.19 0.84
CA PHE A 258 2.41 8.59 0.42
C PHE A 258 2.80 9.54 1.56
N SER A 259 2.39 9.24 2.79
CA SER A 259 2.69 10.07 3.96
C SER A 259 4.18 10.08 4.34
N ILE A 260 4.90 8.98 4.11
CA ILE A 260 6.31 8.83 4.50
C ILE A 260 7.32 9.13 3.39
N LEU A 261 6.89 9.15 2.12
CA LEU A 261 7.77 9.50 1.00
C LEU A 261 7.96 11.01 0.90
N LYS A 262 9.19 11.47 0.65
CA LYS A 262 9.47 12.88 0.38
C LYS A 262 8.79 13.33 -0.93
N PRO A 263 8.35 14.59 -1.06
CA PRO A 263 7.98 15.14 -2.37
C PRO A 263 9.11 14.95 -3.38
N GLY A 264 8.80 14.48 -4.59
CA GLY A 264 9.79 14.09 -5.60
C GLY A 264 10.43 12.72 -5.37
N GLY A 265 10.21 12.07 -4.22
CA GLY A 265 10.64 10.70 -3.99
C GLY A 265 9.94 9.74 -4.95
N SER A 266 10.72 8.84 -5.55
CA SER A 266 10.22 7.83 -6.49
C SER A 266 9.68 6.61 -5.74
N TYR A 267 8.85 5.82 -6.41
CA TYR A 267 8.42 4.51 -5.93
C TYR A 267 8.49 3.46 -7.04
N TYR A 268 8.69 2.21 -6.62
CA TYR A 268 8.64 1.00 -7.43
C TYR A 268 7.83 -0.06 -6.70
N ILE A 269 6.72 -0.50 -7.30
CA ILE A 269 5.79 -1.45 -6.68
C ILE A 269 5.58 -2.61 -7.63
N PHE A 270 6.13 -3.77 -7.27
CA PHE A 270 5.86 -5.02 -7.97
C PHE A 270 4.43 -5.49 -7.69
N HIS A 271 3.79 -6.12 -8.67
CA HIS A 271 2.42 -6.62 -8.55
C HIS A 271 2.14 -7.76 -9.53
N ALA A 272 1.06 -8.51 -9.31
CA ALA A 272 0.51 -9.38 -10.35
C ALA A 272 -0.30 -8.57 -11.36
N ASP A 273 -0.13 -8.87 -12.66
CA ASP A 273 -0.87 -8.19 -13.72
C ASP A 273 -2.39 -8.38 -13.60
N SER A 274 -2.84 -9.52 -13.06
CA SER A 274 -4.25 -9.80 -12.77
C SER A 274 -4.91 -8.78 -11.84
N GLU A 275 -4.13 -8.19 -10.92
CA GLU A 275 -4.58 -7.15 -9.99
C GLU A 275 -4.16 -5.74 -10.43
N GLY A 276 -3.68 -5.61 -11.67
CA GLY A 276 -3.11 -4.37 -12.20
C GLY A 276 -4.02 -3.16 -12.09
N GLU A 277 -5.33 -3.33 -12.21
CA GLU A 277 -6.30 -2.24 -12.05
C GLU A 277 -6.37 -1.77 -10.60
N ASN A 278 -6.43 -2.68 -9.62
CA ASN A 278 -6.51 -2.34 -8.21
C ASN A 278 -5.27 -1.58 -7.72
N PHE A 279 -4.09 -2.00 -8.15
CA PHE A 279 -2.84 -1.29 -7.84
C PHE A 279 -2.82 0.11 -8.45
N ARG A 280 -3.13 0.24 -9.75
CA ARG A 280 -3.14 1.52 -10.45
C ARG A 280 -4.18 2.48 -9.87
N ALA A 281 -5.40 2.01 -9.63
CA ALA A 281 -6.47 2.82 -9.06
C ALA A 281 -6.13 3.28 -7.64
N SER A 282 -5.59 2.39 -6.80
CA SER A 282 -5.23 2.72 -5.42
C SER A 282 -4.06 3.71 -5.34
N LEU A 283 -3.06 3.60 -6.23
CA LEU A 283 -1.96 4.56 -6.29
C LEU A 283 -2.41 5.96 -6.67
N ARG A 284 -3.25 6.08 -7.72
CA ARG A 284 -3.81 7.36 -8.13
C ARG A 284 -4.63 8.00 -7.00
N LYS A 285 -5.46 7.21 -6.33
CA LYS A 285 -6.27 7.66 -5.18
C LYS A 285 -5.43 8.09 -3.98
N ALA A 286 -4.27 7.48 -3.77
CA ALA A 286 -3.33 7.90 -2.73
C ALA A 286 -2.60 9.21 -3.07
N GLY A 287 -2.73 9.73 -4.30
CA GLY A 287 -2.12 10.99 -4.74
C GLY A 287 -0.78 10.82 -5.45
N PHE A 288 -0.33 9.59 -5.70
CA PHE A 288 0.91 9.35 -6.44
C PHE A 288 0.77 9.67 -7.93
N LYS A 289 1.84 10.20 -8.54
CA LYS A 289 1.96 10.24 -9.99
C LYS A 289 2.45 8.90 -10.49
N LEU A 290 1.58 8.15 -11.16
CA LEU A 290 1.96 6.96 -11.91
C LEU A 290 2.55 7.37 -13.25
N ALA A 291 3.84 7.07 -13.47
CA ALA A 291 4.55 7.47 -14.67
C ALA A 291 4.59 6.34 -15.71
N GLN A 292 5.04 5.16 -15.29
CA GLN A 292 5.29 4.03 -16.20
C GLN A 292 4.99 2.69 -15.51
N CYS A 293 4.82 1.66 -16.33
CA CYS A 293 4.86 0.27 -15.87
C CYS A 293 6.11 -0.37 -16.46
N CYS A 294 7.06 -0.71 -15.59
CA CYS A 294 8.20 -1.52 -15.93
C CYS A 294 7.81 -3.01 -15.90
N VAL A 295 8.59 -3.85 -16.56
CA VAL A 295 8.35 -5.28 -16.71
C VAL A 295 9.65 -6.01 -16.43
N TRP A 296 9.69 -6.77 -15.35
CA TRP A 296 10.75 -7.73 -15.09
C TRP A 296 10.50 -8.99 -15.92
N VAL A 297 11.37 -9.27 -16.88
CA VAL A 297 11.39 -10.50 -17.68
C VAL A 297 12.31 -11.52 -17.04
N LYS A 298 11.77 -12.71 -16.78
CA LYS A 298 12.47 -13.85 -16.18
C LYS A 298 13.19 -14.67 -17.25
N ASN A 299 14.27 -15.34 -16.89
CA ASN A 299 14.98 -16.27 -17.78
C ASN A 299 14.11 -17.46 -18.24
N SER A 300 13.13 -17.87 -17.45
CA SER A 300 12.24 -19.01 -17.71
C SER A 300 10.79 -18.72 -17.31
N MET A 301 9.84 -19.41 -17.95
CA MET A 301 8.42 -19.28 -17.63
C MET A 301 8.06 -20.03 -16.33
N VAL A 302 7.06 -19.54 -15.62
CA VAL A 302 6.40 -20.22 -14.51
C VAL A 302 5.26 -21.06 -15.09
N MET A 303 5.37 -22.38 -14.94
CA MET A 303 4.36 -23.32 -15.40
C MET A 303 3.14 -23.30 -14.47
N GLY A 304 1.96 -23.13 -15.07
CA GLY A 304 0.66 -23.12 -14.42
C GLY A 304 -0.42 -23.70 -15.34
N ARG A 305 -1.67 -23.69 -14.87
CA ARG A 305 -2.82 -24.32 -15.55
C ARG A 305 -3.49 -23.41 -16.61
N GLN A 306 -2.94 -22.23 -16.86
CA GLN A 306 -3.50 -21.26 -17.81
C GLN A 306 -2.99 -21.51 -19.24
N ASP A 307 -3.67 -20.92 -20.23
CA ASP A 307 -3.30 -21.02 -21.65
C ASP A 307 -1.92 -20.37 -21.93
N TYR A 308 -1.62 -19.26 -21.24
CA TYR A 308 -0.32 -18.57 -21.31
C TYR A 308 0.43 -18.72 -19.99
N GLN A 309 1.74 -19.00 -20.10
CA GLN A 309 2.63 -19.16 -18.96
C GLN A 309 3.31 -17.83 -18.63
N TRP A 310 3.34 -17.46 -17.36
CA TRP A 310 3.93 -16.19 -16.92
C TRP A 310 5.46 -16.24 -17.06
N LYS A 311 6.04 -15.32 -17.84
CA LYS A 311 7.50 -15.13 -17.96
C LYS A 311 7.94 -13.74 -17.50
N HIS A 312 7.03 -12.98 -16.91
CA HIS A 312 7.32 -11.63 -16.46
C HIS A 312 6.50 -11.25 -15.23
N GLU A 313 6.92 -10.18 -14.56
CA GLU A 313 6.18 -9.50 -13.50
C GLU A 313 6.21 -7.98 -13.75
N PRO A 314 5.06 -7.29 -13.66
CA PRO A 314 5.02 -5.85 -13.79
C PRO A 314 5.43 -5.12 -12.50
N CYS A 315 6.08 -3.96 -12.66
CA CYS A 315 6.49 -3.07 -11.58
C CYS A 315 6.03 -1.65 -11.91
N LEU A 316 5.16 -1.06 -11.09
CA LEU A 316 4.69 0.31 -11.28
C LEU A 316 5.74 1.30 -10.80
N TYR A 317 6.12 2.23 -11.68
CA TYR A 317 7.06 3.31 -11.41
C TYR A 317 6.36 4.66 -11.43
N GLY A 318 6.73 5.51 -10.49
CA GLY A 318 6.21 6.86 -10.38
C GLY A 318 6.88 7.62 -9.24
N TRP A 319 6.29 8.74 -8.86
CA TRP A 319 6.81 9.55 -7.75
C TRP A 319 5.70 10.32 -7.03
N LYS A 320 6.02 10.79 -5.82
CA LYS A 320 5.15 11.70 -5.07
C LYS A 320 5.23 13.11 -5.68
N PRO A 321 4.10 13.73 -6.06
CA PRO A 321 4.08 15.12 -6.53
C PRO A 321 4.58 16.12 -5.46
N GLY A 322 4.87 17.35 -5.89
CA GLY A 322 5.29 18.45 -5.02
C GLY A 322 6.78 18.81 -5.10
N ALA A 323 7.59 18.01 -5.81
CA ALA A 323 8.94 18.38 -6.24
C ALA A 323 9.34 17.61 -7.51
N SER A 324 10.48 17.98 -8.10
CA SER A 324 11.08 17.23 -9.20
C SER A 324 11.53 15.86 -8.71
N HIS A 325 11.28 14.83 -9.53
CA HIS A 325 11.76 13.48 -9.23
C HIS A 325 13.27 13.39 -9.39
N TYR A 326 13.89 12.52 -8.60
CA TYR A 326 15.30 12.21 -8.71
C TYR A 326 15.53 11.07 -9.71
N TRP A 327 16.57 11.19 -10.55
CA TRP A 327 17.00 10.17 -11.51
C TRP A 327 18.52 10.16 -11.62
N ASN A 328 19.09 8.99 -11.39
CA ASN A 328 20.52 8.76 -11.16
C ASN A 328 21.07 7.69 -12.11
N SER A 329 20.60 7.71 -13.34
CA SER A 329 21.00 6.78 -14.37
C SER A 329 21.18 7.49 -15.70
N ASP A 330 21.68 6.76 -16.70
CA ASP A 330 21.77 7.29 -18.04
C ASP A 330 20.40 7.32 -18.76
N ARG A 331 20.39 7.74 -20.02
CA ARG A 331 19.17 7.81 -20.85
C ARG A 331 18.89 6.51 -21.63
N LYS A 332 19.55 5.40 -21.28
CA LYS A 332 19.40 4.10 -21.97
C LYS A 332 18.51 3.12 -21.22
N GLN A 333 18.15 3.42 -19.97
CA GLN A 333 17.26 2.58 -19.19
C GLN A 333 15.91 2.44 -19.91
N THR A 334 15.38 1.21 -19.95
CA THR A 334 14.09 0.93 -20.59
C THR A 334 13.09 0.39 -19.56
N THR A 335 11.83 0.30 -19.95
CA THR A 335 10.77 -0.29 -19.11
C THR A 335 10.83 -1.82 -19.07
N VAL A 336 11.78 -2.47 -19.75
CA VAL A 336 11.94 -3.93 -19.75
C VAL A 336 13.26 -4.29 -19.08
N TRP A 337 13.19 -5.08 -18.01
CA TRP A 337 14.33 -5.44 -17.19
C TRP A 337 14.54 -6.94 -17.24
N ASN A 338 15.72 -7.39 -17.70
CA ASN A 338 16.03 -8.80 -17.79
C ASN A 338 16.87 -9.20 -16.58
N PHE A 339 16.26 -9.95 -15.66
CA PHE A 339 16.94 -10.52 -14.51
C PHE A 339 16.50 -11.97 -14.33
N ASP A 340 17.44 -12.83 -14.00
CA ASP A 340 17.16 -14.24 -13.75
C ASP A 340 16.37 -14.36 -12.45
N LYS A 341 15.33 -15.22 -12.42
CA LYS A 341 14.68 -15.55 -11.16
C LYS A 341 15.64 -16.34 -10.26
N PRO A 342 15.49 -16.32 -8.93
CA PRO A 342 16.29 -17.15 -8.05
C PRO A 342 16.14 -18.63 -8.45
N GLN A 343 17.25 -19.37 -8.41
CA GLN A 343 17.24 -20.81 -8.73
C GLN A 343 16.40 -21.60 -7.71
N ARG A 344 16.36 -21.13 -6.46
CA ARG A 344 15.57 -21.69 -5.37
C ARG A 344 15.01 -20.56 -4.50
N ASN A 345 13.81 -20.79 -3.97
CA ASN A 345 13.10 -19.88 -3.07
C ASN A 345 13.13 -20.46 -1.65
N ALA A 346 14.29 -20.40 -0.99
CA ALA A 346 14.51 -21.12 0.26
C ALA A 346 13.95 -20.38 1.50
N ILE A 347 13.80 -19.05 1.42
CA ILE A 347 13.34 -18.17 2.52
C ILE A 347 11.91 -17.67 2.35
N HIS A 348 11.44 -17.47 1.13
CA HIS A 348 10.11 -16.94 0.88
C HIS A 348 9.60 -17.48 -0.46
N PRO A 349 8.30 -17.81 -0.60
CA PRO A 349 7.76 -18.34 -1.85
C PRO A 349 8.01 -17.45 -3.08
N THR A 350 8.11 -16.13 -2.88
CA THR A 350 8.25 -15.11 -3.94
C THR A 350 9.51 -14.25 -3.81
N MET A 351 10.66 -14.84 -3.46
CA MET A 351 11.93 -14.10 -3.36
C MET A 351 12.25 -13.34 -4.66
N LYS A 352 12.58 -12.04 -4.54
CA LYS A 352 13.18 -11.26 -5.62
C LYS A 352 14.71 -11.40 -5.61
N PRO A 353 15.36 -11.48 -6.79
CA PRO A 353 16.82 -11.35 -6.89
C PRO A 353 17.29 -10.02 -6.27
N ILE A 354 18.43 -10.03 -5.58
CA ILE A 354 19.00 -8.81 -4.99
C ILE A 354 19.37 -7.82 -6.11
N ALA A 355 19.94 -8.30 -7.22
CA ALA A 355 20.32 -7.47 -8.36
C ALA A 355 19.12 -6.76 -8.99
N LEU A 356 17.97 -7.44 -9.07
CA LEU A 356 16.71 -6.84 -9.54
C LEU A 356 16.27 -5.69 -8.64
N MET A 357 16.42 -5.81 -7.32
CA MET A 357 16.03 -4.76 -6.37
C MET A 357 17.05 -3.60 -6.36
N ALA A 358 18.34 -3.90 -6.49
CA ALA A 358 19.41 -2.90 -6.55
C ALA A 358 19.29 -1.97 -7.76
N TYR A 359 18.84 -2.49 -8.91
CA TYR A 359 18.70 -1.72 -10.14
C TYR A 359 17.81 -0.46 -10.01
N PRO A 360 16.52 -0.53 -9.59
CA PRO A 360 15.72 0.67 -9.35
C PRO A 360 16.22 1.52 -8.17
N ILE A 361 16.88 0.91 -7.17
CA ILE A 361 17.50 1.64 -6.05
C ILE A 361 18.60 2.57 -6.57
N CYS A 362 19.54 2.05 -7.36
CA CYS A 362 20.62 2.85 -7.93
C CYS A 362 20.12 3.90 -8.92
N ASN A 363 19.04 3.62 -9.66
CA ASN A 363 18.46 4.56 -10.62
C ASN A 363 17.72 5.75 -9.98
N SER A 364 17.19 5.60 -8.76
CA SER A 364 16.32 6.61 -8.14
C SER A 364 16.78 7.06 -6.75
N SER A 365 18.00 6.72 -6.33
CA SER A 365 18.57 7.17 -5.06
C SER A 365 20.11 7.24 -5.10
N VAL A 366 20.71 7.90 -4.11
CA VAL A 366 22.17 7.93 -3.86
C VAL A 366 22.52 7.30 -2.50
N SER A 367 23.81 7.09 -2.27
CA SER A 367 24.32 6.57 -0.99
C SER A 367 23.82 7.41 0.20
N GLY A 368 23.50 6.71 1.29
CA GLY A 368 22.96 7.29 2.53
C GLY A 368 21.48 7.65 2.50
N GLN A 369 20.81 7.58 1.34
CA GLN A 369 19.36 7.82 1.26
C GLN A 369 18.55 6.64 1.79
N ILE A 370 17.36 6.95 2.28
CA ILE A 370 16.46 5.98 2.91
C ILE A 370 15.55 5.35 1.85
N VAL A 371 15.63 4.03 1.73
CA VAL A 371 14.74 3.19 0.91
C VAL A 371 13.77 2.47 1.83
N ALA A 372 12.48 2.70 1.66
CA ALA A 372 11.45 2.02 2.44
C ALA A 372 10.88 0.80 1.68
N ASP A 373 10.65 -0.29 2.42
CA ASP A 373 10.01 -1.51 1.93
C ASP A 373 9.03 -2.05 2.98
N PHE A 374 7.74 -2.07 2.68
CA PHE A 374 6.70 -2.47 3.65
C PHE A 374 6.27 -3.93 3.55
N PHE A 375 6.85 -4.68 2.60
CA PHE A 375 6.59 -6.09 2.36
C PHE A 375 7.91 -6.80 2.14
N SER A 376 8.79 -6.71 3.15
CA SER A 376 10.19 -7.07 2.95
C SER A 376 10.41 -8.56 2.73
N GLY A 377 9.51 -9.44 3.20
CA GLY A 377 9.56 -10.88 2.94
C GLY A 377 10.92 -11.47 3.30
N SER A 378 11.65 -11.92 2.28
CA SER A 378 13.01 -12.47 2.43
C SER A 378 14.13 -11.42 2.64
N GLY A 379 13.81 -10.13 2.67
CA GLY A 379 14.75 -9.04 2.87
C GLY A 379 15.62 -8.70 1.66
N SER A 380 15.19 -8.97 0.42
CA SER A 380 16.02 -8.70 -0.76
C SER A 380 16.32 -7.20 -0.95
N THR A 381 15.35 -6.33 -0.69
CA THR A 381 15.55 -4.86 -0.69
C THR A 381 16.58 -4.43 0.36
N LEU A 382 16.53 -5.05 1.54
CA LEU A 382 17.47 -4.80 2.64
C LEU A 382 18.90 -5.15 2.21
N MET A 383 19.12 -6.32 1.59
CA MET A 383 20.45 -6.73 1.15
C MET A 383 20.95 -5.84 0.00
N ALA A 384 20.06 -5.46 -0.93
CA ALA A 384 20.39 -4.56 -2.02
C ALA A 384 20.82 -3.17 -1.49
N CYS A 385 20.11 -2.62 -0.50
CA CYS A 385 20.49 -1.36 0.13
C CYS A 385 21.86 -1.47 0.81
N GLN A 386 22.10 -2.56 1.53
CA GLN A 386 23.37 -2.76 2.23
C GLN A 386 24.56 -2.86 1.27
N GLN A 387 24.42 -3.53 0.11
CA GLN A 387 25.49 -3.63 -0.89
C GLN A 387 25.70 -2.33 -1.68
N THR A 388 24.69 -1.46 -1.73
CA THR A 388 24.72 -0.21 -2.49
C THR A 388 24.91 1.02 -1.59
N ASP A 389 25.24 0.85 -0.31
CA ASP A 389 25.38 1.94 0.66
C ASP A 389 24.13 2.82 0.81
N ARG A 390 22.93 2.26 0.61
CA ARG A 390 21.64 2.89 0.96
C ARG A 390 21.16 2.38 2.32
N ILE A 391 20.19 3.07 2.91
CA ILE A 391 19.65 2.72 4.22
C ILE A 391 18.25 2.15 4.03
N CYS A 392 18.07 0.86 4.31
CA CYS A 392 16.76 0.21 4.19
C CYS A 392 15.94 0.34 5.48
N TYR A 393 14.72 0.86 5.36
CA TYR A 393 13.71 0.85 6.41
C TYR A 393 12.60 -0.11 5.98
N ALA A 394 12.70 -1.35 6.46
CA ALA A 394 11.90 -2.48 6.04
C ALA A 394 10.88 -2.90 7.13
N MET A 395 9.73 -3.41 6.70
CA MET A 395 8.72 -4.03 7.54
C MET A 395 8.30 -5.40 6.99
N GLU A 396 8.04 -6.33 7.89
CA GLU A 396 7.47 -7.64 7.60
C GLU A 396 6.56 -8.07 8.75
N ILE A 397 5.39 -8.60 8.44
CA ILE A 397 4.38 -8.94 9.44
C ILE A 397 4.67 -10.29 10.10
N ASP A 398 5.26 -11.23 9.36
CA ASP A 398 5.53 -12.57 9.84
C ASP A 398 6.90 -12.65 10.55
N PRO A 399 6.95 -12.97 11.86
CA PRO A 399 8.20 -13.08 12.60
C PRO A 399 9.14 -14.17 12.05
N ARG A 400 8.64 -15.17 11.31
CA ARG A 400 9.45 -16.20 10.65
C ARG A 400 10.29 -15.59 9.53
N TYR A 401 9.69 -14.78 8.67
CA TYR A 401 10.38 -14.11 7.57
C TYR A 401 11.34 -13.03 8.07
N VAL A 402 10.99 -12.31 9.15
CA VAL A 402 11.92 -11.38 9.81
C VAL A 402 13.13 -12.13 10.36
N THR A 403 12.91 -13.23 11.08
CA THR A 403 13.97 -14.07 11.65
C THR A 403 14.90 -14.60 10.55
N ALA A 404 14.34 -15.12 9.46
CA ALA A 404 15.11 -15.61 8.33
C ALA A 404 15.90 -14.49 7.63
N SER A 405 15.30 -13.30 7.46
CA SER A 405 15.97 -12.12 6.88
C SER A 405 17.16 -11.65 7.73
N ILE A 406 17.06 -11.72 9.06
CA ILE A 406 18.18 -11.38 9.96
C ILE A 406 19.30 -12.40 9.81
N LEU A 407 19.00 -13.70 9.78
CA LEU A 407 20.00 -14.75 9.58
C LEU A 407 20.69 -14.61 8.21
N ARG A 408 19.92 -14.31 7.16
CA ARG A 408 20.43 -13.99 5.82
C ARG A 408 21.39 -12.80 5.87
N TYR A 409 20.99 -11.70 6.53
CA TYR A 409 21.83 -10.52 6.71
C TYR A 409 23.15 -10.84 7.44
N CYS A 410 23.09 -11.60 8.54
CA CYS A 410 24.28 -12.01 9.30
C CYS A 410 25.30 -12.77 8.44
N ALA A 411 24.80 -13.66 7.58
CA ALA A 411 25.65 -14.50 6.74
C ALA A 411 26.30 -13.71 5.61
N MET A 412 25.58 -12.78 5.00
CA MET A 412 26.11 -11.91 3.95
C MET A 412 27.04 -10.82 4.50
N PHE A 413 26.76 -10.30 5.69
CA PHE A 413 27.47 -9.15 6.27
C PHE A 413 27.97 -9.44 7.70
N PRO A 414 28.85 -10.44 7.90
CA PRO A 414 29.23 -10.92 9.23
C PRO A 414 29.97 -9.90 10.10
N ALA A 415 30.54 -8.85 9.49
CA ALA A 415 31.22 -7.78 10.19
C ALA A 415 30.28 -6.68 10.70
N GLN A 416 29.01 -6.66 10.26
CA GLN A 416 28.07 -5.61 10.61
C GLN A 416 27.43 -5.85 11.98
N PRO A 417 27.37 -4.84 12.86
CA PRO A 417 26.74 -4.99 14.16
C PRO A 417 25.23 -5.15 14.02
N ILE A 418 24.66 -5.96 14.92
CA ILE A 418 23.22 -6.19 15.02
C ILE A 418 22.77 -5.82 16.43
N ARG A 419 21.71 -5.03 16.51
CA ARG A 419 21.07 -4.67 17.77
C ARG A 419 19.56 -4.75 17.66
N LEU A 420 18.90 -5.00 18.78
CA LEU A 420 17.45 -5.07 18.85
C LEU A 420 16.89 -3.93 19.67
N ILE A 421 15.84 -3.29 19.18
CA ILE A 421 14.92 -2.48 19.96
C ILE A 421 13.69 -3.33 20.26
N ARG A 422 13.44 -3.63 21.54
CA ARG A 422 12.28 -4.38 22.00
C ARG A 422 11.57 -3.61 23.11
N ASN A 423 10.26 -3.45 22.99
CA ASN A 423 9.45 -2.66 23.93
C ASN A 423 9.99 -1.23 24.12
N GLY A 424 10.50 -0.60 23.04
CA GLY A 424 11.11 0.73 23.07
C GLY A 424 12.52 0.81 23.68
N ASN A 425 13.04 -0.29 24.24
CA ASN A 425 14.38 -0.33 24.82
C ASN A 425 15.39 -0.87 23.81
N LEU A 426 16.47 -0.13 23.64
CA LEU A 426 17.59 -0.54 22.81
C LEU A 426 18.52 -1.46 23.60
N LEU A 427 18.66 -2.69 23.14
CA LEU A 427 19.51 -3.70 23.76
C LEU A 427 20.97 -3.58 23.32
N THR A 428 21.90 -4.06 24.16
CA THR A 428 23.31 -4.19 23.77
C THR A 428 23.51 -5.29 22.73
N VAL A 429 24.70 -5.33 22.12
CA VAL A 429 25.06 -6.39 21.15
C VAL A 429 25.05 -7.76 21.84
N GLU A 430 25.50 -7.85 23.09
CA GLU A 430 25.54 -9.09 23.86
C GLU A 430 24.14 -9.59 24.24
N GLU A 431 23.26 -8.67 24.65
CA GLU A 431 21.85 -8.97 24.93
C GLU A 431 21.11 -9.44 23.67
N THR A 432 21.34 -8.73 22.55
CA THR A 432 20.78 -9.09 21.24
C THR A 432 21.26 -10.47 20.79
N ALA A 433 22.56 -10.72 20.85
CA ALA A 433 23.15 -12.02 20.51
C ALA A 433 22.64 -13.14 21.44
N SER A 434 22.38 -12.84 22.72
CA SER A 434 21.81 -13.80 23.65
C SER A 434 20.37 -14.19 23.27
N ILE A 435 19.57 -13.25 22.78
CA ILE A 435 18.22 -13.52 22.25
C ILE A 435 18.30 -14.42 21.02
N MET A 436 19.20 -14.12 20.09
CA MET A 436 19.42 -14.94 18.89
C MET A 436 19.93 -16.36 19.23
N LYS A 437 20.76 -16.50 20.28
CA LYS A 437 21.33 -17.80 20.69
C LYS A 437 20.41 -18.65 21.57
N ARG A 438 19.66 -18.07 22.50
CA ARG A 438 18.78 -18.81 23.44
C ARG A 438 17.74 -19.67 22.72
N ASN A 439 17.35 -19.26 21.52
CA ASN A 439 16.36 -19.95 20.70
C ASN A 439 16.98 -21.02 19.76
N ASN A 440 18.31 -21.09 19.66
CA ASN A 440 19.03 -22.17 18.99
C ASN A 440 19.50 -23.30 19.93
N LEU A 441 19.29 -23.16 21.25
CA LEU A 441 19.90 -24.04 22.27
C LEU A 441 18.92 -24.97 23.00
N LYS A 442 17.62 -24.95 22.68
CA LYS A 442 16.71 -26.01 23.11
C LYS A 442 16.79 -27.16 22.09
N LYS A 443 17.76 -28.05 22.27
CA LYS A 443 17.79 -29.37 21.63
C LYS A 443 17.16 -30.41 22.54
#